data_AF-A0A3M2RBN6-F1
#
_entry.id   AF-A0A3M2RBN6-F1
#
_cell.length_a   1.000
_cell.length_b   1.000
_cell.length_c   1.000
_cell.angle_alpha   90.00
_cell.angle_beta   90.00
_cell.angle_gamma   90.00
#
_symmetry.space_group_name_H-M   'P 1'
#
loop_
_entity.id
_entity.type
_entity.pdbx_description
1 polymer ?
#
loop_
_entity_poly.entity_id
_entity_poly.type
_entity_poly.pdbx_seq_one_letter_code
_entity_poly.pdbx_strand_id
1 'polypeptide(L)'
;MTRHHPDSLSLMEYSAGNLSEPHALCIRLHLDQCSHCRSRVDTLNSLGAVMMEQQPDVSVSDTSFEQLLMRIEELPDASPEPDLPRLSPLQKLLGDDMNNLPWKRQLPDVSVVDISDKFPGQTERVILQKLAAGGKAPAHTHRGTETTIVLQGAFSDAKGVFNQWDFVVLTDKDVHKPVAIGHEDCITLSILSAPLKLTGPFGRLLNPFIR
;
A
#
# COMPACT_ATOMS: atom_id res chain seq x y z
N MET A 1 15.07 5.44 9.11
CA MET A 1 15.40 4.26 8.28
C MET A 1 14.32 3.23 8.51
N THR A 2 13.73 2.72 7.43
CA THR A 2 12.79 1.59 7.47
C THR A 2 13.49 0.35 8.03
N ARG A 3 12.78 -0.40 8.86
CA ARG A 3 13.25 -1.62 9.53
C ARG A 3 12.48 -2.85 9.09
N HIS A 4 11.21 -2.68 8.69
CA HIS A 4 10.37 -3.77 8.25
C HIS A 4 10.09 -3.62 6.76
N HIS A 5 10.44 -4.65 6.00
CA HIS A 5 10.46 -4.65 4.54
C HIS A 5 9.50 -5.69 3.98
N PRO A 6 8.95 -5.48 2.77
CA PRO A 6 8.33 -6.55 2.02
C PRO A 6 9.29 -7.72 1.84
N ASP A 7 8.76 -8.94 1.90
CA ASP A 7 9.56 -10.14 1.67
C ASP A 7 9.97 -10.28 0.19
N SER A 8 10.87 -11.22 -0.07
CA SER A 8 11.39 -11.46 -1.42
C SER A 8 10.30 -11.81 -2.43
N LEU A 9 9.29 -12.56 -2.00
CA LEU A 9 8.18 -12.99 -2.84
C LEU A 9 7.34 -11.79 -3.26
N SER A 10 6.97 -10.93 -2.31
CA SER A 10 6.20 -9.71 -2.57
C SER A 10 6.93 -8.77 -3.53
N LEU A 11 8.25 -8.60 -3.38
CA LEU A 11 9.04 -7.79 -4.32
C LEU A 11 9.12 -8.40 -5.72
N MET A 12 9.18 -9.74 -5.81
CA MET A 12 9.15 -10.47 -7.08
C MET A 12 7.80 -10.32 -7.79
N GLU A 13 6.69 -10.54 -7.08
CA GLU A 13 5.33 -10.37 -7.62
C GLU A 13 5.07 -8.92 -8.05
N TYR A 14 5.63 -7.93 -7.32
CA TYR A 14 5.59 -6.53 -7.72
C TYR A 14 6.34 -6.30 -9.03
N SER A 15 7.57 -6.79 -9.15
CA SER A 15 8.39 -6.67 -10.36
C SER A 15 7.74 -7.37 -11.56
N ALA A 16 7.11 -8.52 -11.35
CA ALA A 16 6.40 -9.28 -12.37
C ALA A 16 5.05 -8.66 -12.78
N GLY A 17 4.53 -7.68 -12.04
CA GLY A 17 3.23 -7.05 -12.31
C GLY A 17 2.02 -7.91 -11.94
N ASN A 18 2.18 -8.87 -11.02
CA ASN A 18 1.14 -9.84 -10.64
C ASN A 18 0.29 -9.41 -9.42
N LEU A 19 0.73 -8.40 -8.67
CA LEU A 19 0.00 -7.93 -7.49
C LEU A 19 -1.26 -7.18 -7.88
N SER A 20 -2.28 -7.26 -7.03
CA SER A 20 -3.42 -6.33 -7.13
C SER A 20 -2.94 -4.90 -6.92
N GLU A 21 -3.64 -3.95 -7.57
CA GLU A 21 -3.35 -2.52 -7.49
C GLU A 21 -3.13 -2.00 -6.05
N PRO A 22 -3.97 -2.34 -5.04
CA PRO A 22 -3.74 -1.86 -3.68
C PRO A 22 -2.47 -2.43 -3.02
N HIS A 23 -2.10 -3.69 -3.31
CA HIS A 23 -0.84 -4.27 -2.83
C HIS A 23 0.37 -3.62 -3.52
N ALA A 24 0.27 -3.41 -4.84
CA ALA A 24 1.29 -2.71 -5.61
C ALA A 24 1.51 -1.27 -5.10
N LEU A 25 0.43 -0.58 -4.69
CA LEU A 25 0.54 0.73 -4.07
C LEU A 25 1.33 0.69 -2.76
N CYS A 26 1.05 -0.28 -1.87
CA CYS A 26 1.78 -0.40 -0.60
C CYS A 26 3.29 -0.60 -0.83
N ILE A 27 3.65 -1.49 -1.76
CA ILE A 27 5.05 -1.70 -2.12
C ILE A 27 5.64 -0.44 -2.75
N ARG A 28 4.94 0.20 -3.69
CA ARG A 28 5.42 1.43 -4.33
C ARG A 28 5.76 2.53 -3.31
N LEU A 29 4.88 2.75 -2.34
CA LEU A 29 5.08 3.74 -1.27
C LEU A 29 6.29 3.38 -0.40
N HIS A 30 6.49 2.11 -0.08
CA HIS A 30 7.70 1.65 0.62
C HIS A 30 8.97 1.88 -0.22
N LEU A 31 8.92 1.53 -1.52
CA LEU A 31 10.06 1.68 -2.44
C LEU A 31 10.48 3.14 -2.56
N ASP A 32 9.55 4.09 -2.59
CA ASP A 32 9.88 5.52 -2.62
C ASP A 32 10.83 5.92 -1.48
N GLN A 33 10.73 5.27 -0.32
CA GLN A 33 11.48 5.61 0.90
C GLN A 33 12.60 4.60 1.25
N CYS A 34 12.67 3.45 0.60
CA CYS A 34 13.60 2.36 0.93
C CYS A 34 14.53 2.04 -0.23
N SER A 35 15.78 2.54 -0.18
CA SER A 35 16.80 2.24 -1.20
C SER A 35 17.17 0.76 -1.29
N HIS A 36 17.15 0.04 -0.16
CA HIS A 36 17.43 -1.40 -0.12
C HIS A 36 16.41 -2.19 -0.95
N CYS A 37 15.11 -1.99 -0.71
CA CYS A 37 14.06 -2.68 -1.47
C CYS A 37 14.02 -2.23 -2.93
N ARG A 38 14.31 -0.94 -3.21
CA ARG A 38 14.42 -0.41 -4.58
C ARG A 38 15.48 -1.16 -5.38
N SER A 39 16.70 -1.29 -4.84
CA SER A 39 17.79 -2.03 -5.49
C SER A 39 17.44 -3.49 -5.77
N ARG A 40 16.68 -4.13 -4.88
CA ARG A 40 16.21 -5.52 -5.09
C ARG A 40 15.20 -5.61 -6.25
N VAL A 41 14.25 -4.68 -6.32
CA VAL A 41 13.29 -4.60 -7.44
C VAL A 41 14.01 -4.27 -8.75
N ASP A 42 15.01 -3.37 -8.75
CA ASP A 42 15.80 -3.05 -9.95
C ASP A 42 16.55 -4.29 -10.47
N THR A 43 17.04 -5.14 -9.58
CA THR A 43 17.67 -6.42 -9.94
C THR A 43 16.66 -7.37 -10.59
N LEU A 44 15.44 -7.47 -10.03
CA LEU A 44 14.36 -8.30 -10.58
C LEU A 44 13.88 -7.77 -11.94
N ASN A 45 13.78 -6.45 -12.10
CA ASN A 45 13.44 -5.81 -13.37
C ASN A 45 14.52 -6.06 -14.43
N SER A 46 15.80 -6.07 -14.04
CA SER A 46 16.91 -6.40 -14.95
C SER A 46 16.82 -7.85 -15.45
N LEU A 47 16.43 -8.79 -14.57
CA LEU A 47 16.15 -10.16 -14.98
C LEU A 47 14.96 -10.21 -15.97
N GLY A 48 13.88 -9.47 -15.67
CA GLY A 48 12.74 -9.34 -16.59
C GLY A 48 13.12 -8.78 -17.95
N ALA A 49 14.04 -7.80 -18.00
CA ALA A 49 14.55 -7.24 -19.25
C ALA A 49 15.29 -8.29 -20.10
N VAL A 50 16.16 -9.10 -19.48
CA VAL A 50 16.85 -10.21 -20.17
C VAL A 50 15.86 -11.26 -20.67
N MET A 51 14.84 -11.60 -19.87
CA MET A 51 13.79 -12.53 -20.29
C MET A 51 12.98 -11.98 -21.47
N MET A 52 12.67 -10.68 -21.45
CA MET A 52 11.96 -9.98 -22.53
C MET A 52 12.78 -9.97 -23.82
N GLU A 53 14.08 -9.68 -23.75
CA GLU A 53 15.00 -9.68 -24.91
C GLU A 53 15.11 -11.07 -25.56
N GLN A 54 14.93 -12.14 -24.80
CA GLN A 54 14.99 -13.52 -25.29
C GLN A 54 13.65 -14.03 -25.84
N GLN A 55 12.58 -13.22 -25.83
CA GLN A 55 11.31 -13.65 -26.41
C GLN A 55 11.39 -13.70 -27.93
N PRO A 56 10.67 -14.64 -28.59
CA PRO A 56 10.55 -14.64 -30.03
C PRO A 56 9.92 -13.34 -30.54
N ASP A 57 10.46 -12.81 -31.64
CA ASP A 57 9.87 -11.66 -32.31
C ASP A 57 8.43 -11.96 -32.75
N VAL A 58 7.55 -10.99 -32.53
CA VAL A 58 6.17 -11.02 -33.03
C VAL A 58 5.99 -9.85 -33.99
N SER A 59 5.56 -10.14 -35.21
CA SER A 59 5.30 -9.10 -36.22
C SER A 59 4.14 -8.21 -35.80
N VAL A 60 4.34 -6.90 -35.89
CA VAL A 60 3.29 -5.88 -35.81
C VAL A 60 2.91 -5.41 -37.22
N SER A 61 1.92 -4.52 -37.34
CA SER A 61 1.56 -3.92 -38.64
C SER A 61 2.73 -3.10 -39.19
N ASP A 62 2.97 -3.18 -40.50
CA ASP A 62 4.03 -2.40 -41.18
C ASP A 62 3.86 -0.89 -40.98
N THR A 63 2.62 -0.45 -40.75
CA THR A 63 2.26 0.96 -40.49
C THR A 63 2.41 1.40 -39.04
N SER A 64 2.73 0.49 -38.11
CA SER A 64 2.77 0.80 -36.67
C SER A 64 3.83 1.83 -36.32
N PHE A 65 4.97 1.81 -37.01
CA PHE A 65 6.05 2.77 -36.78
C PHE A 65 5.65 4.19 -37.24
N GLU A 66 5.12 4.35 -38.46
CA GLU A 66 4.69 5.67 -38.93
C GLU A 66 3.53 6.22 -38.10
N GLN A 67 2.58 5.36 -37.70
CA GLN A 67 1.46 5.77 -36.83
C GLN A 67 1.93 6.27 -35.47
N LEU A 68 2.94 5.64 -34.88
CA LEU A 68 3.52 6.09 -33.61
C LEU A 68 4.28 7.41 -33.79
N LEU A 69 5.05 7.56 -34.87
CA LEU A 69 5.80 8.77 -35.15
C LEU A 69 4.89 9.98 -35.39
N MET A 70 3.83 9.81 -36.19
CA MET A 70 2.82 10.87 -36.40
C MET A 70 2.20 11.32 -35.08
N ARG A 71 1.87 10.39 -34.18
CA ARG A 71 1.33 10.76 -32.85
C ARG A 71 2.32 11.56 -32.01
N ILE A 72 3.62 11.26 -32.10
CA ILE A 72 4.67 12.01 -31.38
C ILE A 72 4.81 13.41 -31.97
N GLU A 73 4.78 13.55 -33.30
CA GLU A 73 4.88 14.84 -33.99
C GLU A 73 3.65 15.73 -33.77
N GLU A 74 2.48 15.13 -33.57
CA GLU A 74 1.23 15.82 -33.22
C GLU A 74 1.17 16.27 -31.76
N LEU A 75 2.09 15.79 -30.89
CA LEU A 75 2.13 16.27 -29.51
C LEU A 75 2.48 17.77 -29.52
N PRO A 76 1.73 18.59 -28.76
CA PRO A 76 2.11 19.98 -28.59
C PRO A 76 3.52 20.06 -28.03
N ASP A 77 4.31 21.04 -28.48
CA ASP A 77 5.62 21.33 -27.92
C ASP A 77 5.50 21.40 -26.39
N ALA A 78 6.28 20.57 -25.70
CA ALA A 78 6.28 20.50 -24.25
C ALA A 78 6.70 21.86 -23.69
N SER A 79 5.71 22.66 -23.29
CA SER A 79 5.98 23.85 -22.50
C SER A 79 6.59 23.38 -21.18
N PRO A 80 7.64 24.05 -20.66
CA PRO A 80 8.18 23.70 -19.36
C PRO A 80 7.05 23.77 -18.34
N GLU A 81 6.66 22.62 -17.79
CA GLU A 81 5.66 22.58 -16.73
C GLU A 81 6.18 23.41 -15.55
N PRO A 82 5.34 24.23 -14.92
CA PRO A 82 5.73 24.88 -13.68
C PRO A 82 6.20 23.82 -12.68
N ASP A 83 7.23 24.13 -11.90
CA ASP A 83 7.84 23.24 -10.91
C ASP A 83 6.87 23.06 -9.72
N LEU A 84 5.75 22.38 -9.99
CA LEU A 84 4.76 22.02 -9.00
C LEU A 84 5.29 20.85 -8.18
N PRO A 85 5.06 20.84 -6.86
CA PRO A 85 5.46 19.72 -6.02
C PRO A 85 4.82 18.44 -6.56
N ARG A 86 5.66 17.46 -6.91
CA ARG A 86 5.19 16.16 -7.40
C ARG A 86 4.39 15.47 -6.29
N LEU A 87 3.07 15.38 -6.50
CA LEU A 87 2.18 14.65 -5.59
C LEU A 87 2.58 13.17 -5.54
N SER A 88 2.62 12.61 -4.32
CA SER A 88 2.83 11.17 -4.13
C SER A 88 1.70 10.36 -4.78
N PRO A 89 1.92 9.08 -5.16
CA PRO A 89 0.86 8.22 -5.70
C PRO A 89 -0.38 8.18 -4.81
N LEU A 90 -0.18 8.16 -3.48
CA LEU A 90 -1.27 8.19 -2.52
C LEU A 90 -2.04 9.51 -2.53
N GLN A 91 -1.36 10.66 -2.55
CA GLN A 91 -2.02 11.97 -2.63
C GLN A 91 -2.83 12.11 -3.94
N LYS A 92 -2.31 11.62 -5.06
CA LYS A 92 -3.06 11.60 -6.33
C LYS A 92 -4.32 10.74 -6.24
N LEU A 93 -4.24 9.59 -5.57
CA LEU A 93 -5.38 8.68 -5.38
C LEU A 93 -6.45 9.28 -4.46
N LEU A 94 -6.02 9.91 -3.37
CA LEU A 94 -6.90 10.50 -2.36
C LEU A 94 -7.52 11.82 -2.82
N GLY A 95 -6.79 12.60 -3.63
CA GLY A 95 -7.20 13.94 -4.07
C GLY A 95 -7.06 15.03 -2.99
N ASP A 96 -6.57 14.68 -1.80
CA ASP A 96 -6.36 15.59 -0.67
C ASP A 96 -5.23 15.05 0.23
N ASP A 97 -4.81 15.86 1.21
CA ASP A 97 -3.95 15.41 2.29
C ASP A 97 -4.67 14.39 3.18
N MET A 98 -3.96 13.33 3.55
CA MET A 98 -4.51 12.22 4.32
C MET A 98 -5.01 12.66 5.71
N ASN A 99 -4.47 13.76 6.28
CA ASN A 99 -4.92 14.30 7.55
C ASN A 99 -6.28 15.00 7.46
N ASN A 100 -6.70 15.43 6.26
CA ASN A 100 -7.95 16.16 6.02
C ASN A 100 -9.13 15.27 5.59
N LEU A 101 -8.90 13.95 5.46
CA LEU A 101 -9.93 13.01 5.04
C LEU A 101 -11.12 12.94 6.01
N PRO A 102 -12.31 12.50 5.55
CA PRO A 102 -13.51 12.36 6.39
C PRO A 102 -13.42 11.14 7.31
N TRP A 103 -12.53 11.20 8.31
CA TRP A 103 -12.26 10.15 9.29
C TRP A 103 -13.51 9.77 10.08
N LYS A 104 -13.93 8.49 9.99
CA LYS A 104 -15.05 7.96 10.77
C LYS A 104 -14.52 7.26 12.03
N ARG A 105 -14.86 7.79 13.21
CA ARG A 105 -14.48 7.19 14.49
C ARG A 105 -15.25 5.88 14.71
N GLN A 106 -14.54 4.75 14.72
CA GLN A 106 -15.10 3.40 14.95
C GLN A 106 -14.97 2.98 16.42
N LEU A 107 -13.88 3.38 17.07
CA LEU A 107 -13.59 3.16 18.49
C LEU A 107 -13.00 4.46 19.08
N PRO A 108 -12.91 4.60 20.42
CA PRO A 108 -12.41 5.83 21.04
C PRO A 108 -11.09 6.34 20.45
N ASP A 109 -10.15 5.42 20.22
CA ASP A 109 -8.80 5.72 19.73
C ASP A 109 -8.60 5.39 18.24
N VAL A 110 -9.62 4.85 17.56
CA VAL A 110 -9.48 4.32 16.19
C VAL A 110 -10.48 4.99 15.25
N SER A 111 -9.95 5.63 14.21
CA SER A 111 -10.72 6.18 13.11
C SER A 111 -10.34 5.52 11.80
N VAL A 112 -11.30 5.35 10.91
CA VAL A 112 -11.11 4.64 9.64
C VAL A 112 -11.73 5.44 8.48
N VAL A 113 -11.05 5.41 7.34
CA VAL A 113 -11.61 5.77 6.04
C VAL A 113 -11.48 4.54 5.14
N ASP A 114 -12.59 4.10 4.57
CA ASP A 114 -12.60 3.04 3.57
C ASP A 114 -12.42 3.69 2.20
N ILE A 115 -11.40 3.27 1.45
CA ILE A 115 -11.07 3.79 0.11
C ILE A 115 -11.13 2.68 -0.94
N SER A 116 -11.84 1.57 -0.66
CA SER A 116 -11.97 0.44 -1.59
C SER A 116 -12.61 0.86 -2.93
N ASP A 117 -13.44 1.90 -2.93
CA ASP A 117 -14.03 2.49 -4.15
C ASP A 117 -12.99 3.07 -5.12
N LYS A 118 -11.78 3.36 -4.65
CA LYS A 118 -10.65 3.82 -5.47
C LYS A 118 -9.96 2.69 -6.26
N PHE A 119 -10.33 1.43 -6.01
CA PHE A 119 -9.75 0.24 -6.64
C PHE A 119 -10.84 -0.62 -7.30
N PRO A 120 -11.46 -0.14 -8.38
CA PRO A 120 -12.57 -0.84 -9.02
C PRO A 120 -12.12 -2.21 -9.56
N GLY A 121 -12.94 -3.24 -9.32
CA GLY A 121 -12.66 -4.60 -9.76
C GLY A 121 -11.75 -5.41 -8.82
N GLN A 122 -11.22 -4.79 -7.77
CA GLN A 122 -10.47 -5.48 -6.71
C GLN A 122 -11.43 -6.01 -5.63
N THR A 123 -11.07 -7.12 -5.00
CA THR A 123 -11.93 -7.79 -4.00
C THR A 123 -11.55 -7.46 -2.57
N GLU A 124 -10.32 -6.97 -2.39
CA GLU A 124 -9.75 -6.62 -1.11
C GLU A 124 -10.38 -5.34 -0.56
N ARG A 125 -10.52 -5.30 0.75
CA ARG A 125 -10.90 -4.08 1.44
C ARG A 125 -9.66 -3.23 1.66
N VAL A 126 -9.73 -1.95 1.27
CA VAL A 126 -8.62 -1.01 1.39
C VAL A 126 -9.00 0.09 2.37
N ILE A 127 -8.30 0.13 3.50
CA ILE A 127 -8.62 1.06 4.58
C ILE A 127 -7.41 1.92 4.94
N LEU A 128 -7.68 3.20 5.17
CA LEU A 128 -6.82 4.05 5.97
C LEU A 128 -7.29 3.97 7.42
N GLN A 129 -6.38 3.64 8.31
CA GLN A 129 -6.66 3.58 9.75
C GLN A 129 -5.77 4.58 10.48
N LYS A 130 -6.40 5.37 11.35
CA LYS A 130 -5.75 6.33 12.23
C LYS A 130 -5.92 5.92 13.68
N LEU A 131 -4.79 5.75 14.36
CA LEU A 131 -4.70 5.66 15.82
C LEU A 131 -4.31 7.03 16.36
N ALA A 132 -5.12 7.55 17.29
CA ALA A 132 -4.78 8.79 18.00
C ALA A 132 -3.43 8.62 18.73
N ALA A 133 -2.67 9.71 18.91
CA ALA A 133 -1.42 9.68 19.67
C ALA A 133 -1.59 8.98 21.05
N GLY A 134 -0.82 7.92 21.30
CA GLY A 134 -0.92 7.09 22.52
C GLY A 134 -2.15 6.16 22.59
N GLY A 135 -3.02 6.21 21.58
CA GLY A 135 -4.22 5.40 21.45
C GLY A 135 -3.92 3.94 21.09
N LYS A 136 -4.89 3.06 21.36
CA LYS A 136 -4.73 1.61 21.15
C LYS A 136 -5.93 0.98 20.44
N ALA A 137 -5.67 0.05 19.54
CA ALA A 137 -6.71 -0.81 19.02
C ALA A 137 -6.93 -2.04 19.95
N PRO A 138 -8.14 -2.60 19.98
CA PRO A 138 -8.38 -3.90 20.61
C PRO A 138 -7.53 -5.01 20.00
N ALA A 139 -7.24 -6.03 20.81
CA ALA A 139 -6.55 -7.21 20.32
C ALA A 139 -7.42 -7.97 19.30
N HIS A 140 -6.84 -8.26 18.14
CA HIS A 140 -7.54 -8.93 17.05
C HIS A 140 -6.58 -9.80 16.22
N THR A 141 -7.18 -10.61 15.36
CA THR A 141 -6.53 -11.39 14.30
C THR A 141 -7.32 -11.19 13.01
N HIS A 142 -6.84 -11.72 11.89
CA HIS A 142 -7.49 -11.59 10.59
C HIS A 142 -8.02 -12.93 10.11
N ARG A 143 -9.11 -12.94 9.33
CA ARG A 143 -9.60 -14.19 8.71
C ARG A 143 -8.83 -14.57 7.45
N GLY A 144 -7.93 -13.69 7.02
CA GLY A 144 -7.07 -13.83 5.85
C GLY A 144 -5.81 -13.02 6.08
N THR A 145 -5.30 -12.41 5.03
CA THR A 145 -4.09 -11.58 5.08
C THR A 145 -4.46 -10.12 5.27
N GLU A 146 -3.72 -9.42 6.13
CA GLU A 146 -3.65 -7.98 6.21
C GLU A 146 -2.24 -7.52 5.82
N THR A 147 -2.14 -6.74 4.75
CA THR A 147 -0.91 -6.04 4.37
C THR A 147 -1.01 -4.60 4.83
N THR A 148 -0.07 -4.12 5.64
CA THR A 148 -0.09 -2.77 6.18
C THR A 148 1.23 -2.03 5.91
N ILE A 149 1.12 -0.77 5.49
CA ILE A 149 2.22 0.19 5.47
C ILE A 149 1.91 1.36 6.41
N VAL A 150 2.89 1.76 7.23
CA VAL A 150 2.77 2.96 8.07
C VAL A 150 3.04 4.20 7.23
N LEU A 151 2.11 5.13 7.19
CA LEU A 151 2.18 6.35 6.38
C LEU A 151 2.55 7.58 7.20
N GLN A 152 2.20 7.60 8.49
CA GLN A 152 2.52 8.68 9.43
C GLN A 152 2.69 8.10 10.84
N GLY A 153 3.59 8.70 11.63
CA GLY A 153 3.87 8.28 12.99
C GLY A 153 4.46 6.87 13.07
N ALA A 154 4.11 6.16 14.14
CA ALA A 154 4.56 4.81 14.41
C ALA A 154 3.59 4.09 15.35
N PHE A 155 3.60 2.75 15.31
CA PHE A 155 2.91 1.93 16.30
C PHE A 155 3.81 0.82 16.83
N SER A 156 3.42 0.24 17.96
CA SER A 156 4.06 -0.93 18.55
C SER A 156 3.05 -2.02 18.84
N ASP A 157 3.49 -3.27 18.78
CA ASP A 157 2.75 -4.45 19.19
C ASP A 157 3.71 -5.53 19.76
N ALA A 158 3.24 -6.77 19.89
CA ALA A 158 4.05 -7.87 20.38
C ALA A 158 5.19 -8.31 19.44
N LYS A 159 5.14 -7.93 18.15
CA LYS A 159 6.15 -8.23 17.14
C LYS A 159 7.21 -7.14 17.03
N GLY A 160 6.95 -5.93 17.53
CA GLY A 160 7.96 -4.88 17.64
C GLY A 160 7.40 -3.48 17.44
N VAL A 161 8.25 -2.61 16.89
CA VAL A 161 7.93 -1.21 16.60
C VAL A 161 7.99 -0.97 15.10
N PHE A 162 6.89 -0.47 14.53
CA PHE A 162 6.73 -0.16 13.13
C PHE A 162 6.68 1.35 12.96
N ASN A 163 7.69 1.90 12.30
CA ASN A 163 7.85 3.33 12.04
C ASN A 163 7.27 3.69 10.67
N GLN A 164 7.19 4.99 10.38
CA GLN A 164 6.82 5.46 9.05
C GLN A 164 7.58 4.72 7.94
N TRP A 165 6.81 4.26 6.95
CA TRP A 165 7.20 3.46 5.79
C TRP A 165 7.56 2.00 6.08
N ASP A 166 7.46 1.53 7.32
CA ASP A 166 7.57 0.12 7.62
C ASP A 166 6.38 -0.66 7.05
N PHE A 167 6.69 -1.84 6.51
CA PHE A 167 5.75 -2.74 5.85
C PHE A 167 5.58 -4.01 6.67
N VAL A 168 4.35 -4.46 6.87
CA VAL A 168 4.03 -5.67 7.64
C VAL A 168 2.91 -6.47 6.96
N VAL A 169 3.02 -7.79 7.04
CA VAL A 169 2.00 -8.72 6.58
C VAL A 169 1.60 -9.59 7.77
N LEU A 170 0.30 -9.64 8.05
CA LEU A 170 -0.29 -10.42 9.13
C LEU A 170 -1.31 -11.40 8.58
N THR A 171 -1.48 -12.52 9.28
CA THR A 171 -2.36 -13.63 8.90
C THR A 171 -3.30 -14.00 10.05
N ASP A 172 -4.08 -15.06 9.86
CA ASP A 172 -4.94 -15.66 10.89
C ASP A 172 -4.18 -16.28 12.07
N LYS A 173 -2.87 -16.45 11.95
CA LYS A 173 -1.97 -16.91 13.01
C LYS A 173 -1.44 -15.76 13.87
N ASP A 174 -1.68 -14.53 13.44
CA ASP A 174 -1.16 -13.34 14.09
C ASP A 174 -2.25 -12.70 14.95
N VAL A 175 -1.98 -12.59 16.25
CA VAL A 175 -2.80 -11.78 17.16
C VAL A 175 -1.99 -10.55 17.51
N HIS A 176 -2.53 -9.37 17.19
CA HIS A 176 -1.87 -8.11 17.47
C HIS A 176 -2.79 -7.12 18.19
N LYS A 177 -2.16 -6.18 18.88
CA LYS A 177 -2.80 -5.13 19.68
C LYS A 177 -1.98 -3.84 19.48
N PRO A 178 -2.19 -3.15 18.36
CA PRO A 178 -1.36 -1.99 18.02
C PRO A 178 -1.64 -0.83 18.98
N VAL A 179 -0.55 -0.17 19.38
CA VAL A 179 -0.55 1.04 20.20
C VAL A 179 0.27 2.10 19.46
N ALA A 180 -0.32 3.25 19.18
CA ALA A 180 0.42 4.38 18.61
C ALA A 180 1.50 4.85 19.60
N ILE A 181 2.71 5.07 19.11
CA ILE A 181 3.85 5.52 19.91
C ILE A 181 4.31 6.90 19.47
N GLY A 182 4.83 7.70 20.41
CA GLY A 182 5.23 9.08 20.15
C GLY A 182 4.14 10.10 20.46
N HIS A 183 4.22 11.27 19.82
CA HIS A 183 3.36 12.43 20.09
C HIS A 183 2.44 12.82 18.92
N GLU A 184 2.45 12.04 17.83
CA GLU A 184 1.61 12.25 16.66
C GLU A 184 0.66 11.08 16.44
N ASP A 185 -0.40 11.32 15.66
CA ASP A 185 -1.31 10.27 15.22
C ASP A 185 -0.57 9.28 14.30
N CYS A 186 -0.82 7.98 14.48
CA CYS A 186 -0.30 6.96 13.57
C CYS A 186 -1.34 6.66 12.50
N ILE A 187 -0.99 6.88 11.23
CA ILE A 187 -1.85 6.56 10.09
C ILE A 187 -1.22 5.44 9.28
N THR A 188 -2.04 4.45 8.94
CA THR A 188 -1.65 3.26 8.20
C THR A 188 -2.58 3.05 7.01
N LEU A 189 -2.05 2.50 5.92
CA LEU A 189 -2.84 1.94 4.81
C LEU A 189 -2.80 0.42 4.95
N SER A 190 -3.98 -0.20 5.01
CA SER A 190 -4.12 -1.65 5.17
C SER A 190 -4.98 -2.25 4.06
N ILE A 191 -4.50 -3.34 3.47
CA ILE A 191 -5.19 -4.14 2.45
C ILE A 191 -5.60 -5.45 3.10
N LEU A 192 -6.91 -5.70 3.20
CA LEU A 192 -7.46 -6.86 3.87
C LEU A 192 -8.11 -7.81 2.87
N SER A 193 -7.66 -9.06 2.84
CA SER A 193 -8.27 -10.11 2.01
C SER A 193 -9.56 -10.68 2.64
N ALA A 194 -9.77 -10.46 3.94
CA ALA A 194 -10.95 -10.89 4.67
C ALA A 194 -11.15 -10.03 5.94
N PRO A 195 -12.35 -10.02 6.54
CA PRO A 195 -12.63 -9.23 7.74
C PRO A 195 -11.79 -9.63 8.95
N LEU A 196 -11.52 -8.66 9.82
CA LEU A 196 -10.86 -8.91 11.10
C LEU A 196 -11.75 -9.69 12.09
N LYS A 197 -11.13 -10.31 13.08
CA LYS A 197 -11.76 -11.08 14.16
C LYS A 197 -11.16 -10.65 15.49
N LEU A 198 -11.97 -10.05 16.36
CA LEU A 198 -11.55 -9.69 17.72
C LEU A 198 -11.29 -10.96 18.55
N THR A 199 -10.18 -10.96 19.30
CA THR A 199 -9.70 -12.15 20.03
C THR A 199 -9.94 -12.09 21.53
N GLY A 200 -10.15 -10.90 22.11
CA GLY A 200 -10.40 -10.69 23.55
C GLY A 200 -11.80 -11.10 24.04
N PRO A 201 -12.00 -11.25 25.37
CA PRO A 201 -13.21 -11.84 25.96
C PRO A 201 -14.50 -11.07 25.60
N PHE A 202 -14.48 -9.74 25.64
CA PHE A 202 -15.61 -8.91 25.21
C PHE A 202 -15.63 -8.67 23.69
N GLY A 203 -14.47 -8.69 23.03
CA GLY A 203 -14.37 -8.49 21.59
C GLY A 203 -15.01 -9.61 20.79
N ARG A 204 -14.91 -10.86 21.26
CA ARG A 204 -15.50 -12.01 20.56
C ARG A 204 -17.02 -11.92 20.40
N LEU A 205 -17.71 -11.28 21.35
CA LEU A 205 -19.16 -11.10 21.31
C LEU A 205 -19.60 -10.10 20.22
N LEU A 206 -18.73 -9.17 19.83
CA LEU A 206 -19.00 -8.15 18.82
C LEU A 206 -18.65 -8.60 17.39
N ASN A 207 -17.95 -9.72 17.22
CA ASN A 207 -17.58 -10.27 15.92
C ASN A 207 -18.75 -10.46 14.92
N PRO A 208 -20.00 -10.79 15.31
CA PRO A 208 -21.13 -10.87 14.37
C PRO A 208 -21.48 -9.54 13.70
N PHE A 209 -21.11 -8.42 14.31
CA PHE A 209 -21.38 -7.06 13.84
C PHE A 209 -20.19 -6.44 13.10
N ILE A 210 -19.03 -7.11 13.14
CA ILE A 210 -17.83 -6.71 12.42
C ILE A 210 -17.81 -7.52 11.12
N ARG A 211 -18.26 -6.90 10.03
CA ARG A 211 -18.18 -7.40 8.66
C ARG A 211 -17.19 -6.57 7.85
#